data_AF-A0A1F6NWY8-F1
#
_entry.id   AF-A0A1F6NWY8-F1
#
_cell.length_a   1.000
_cell.length_b   1.000
_cell.length_c   1.000
_cell.angle_alpha   90.00
_cell.angle_beta   90.00
_cell.angle_gamma   90.00
#
_symmetry.space_group_name_H-M   'P 1'
#
loop_
_entity.id
_entity.type
_entity.pdbx_description
1 polymer ?
#
loop_
_entity_poly.entity_id
_entity_poly.type
_entity_poly.pdbx_seq_one_letter_code
_entity_poly.pdbx_strand_id
1 'polypeptide(L)'
;MPGSERKNGGISEFEGKTRSRIVLEFMRHGKKEKTADGQTDEDVRLIPSARTAAREKGLGLAPQLEVSAVVASPRKRAQESATHVMLSGQPDTTGMSMEEIEAEIAKQLKYGKKIIPDSRLDFFTDKGGLLDKAYAEGWVTKFMVENSDQVAIADNDPQMTSITRVAGNVADLILRYVEMGGNFNRLVGRKPEKYEPLKSQMERYLGTHATINESFLLRLVEKLQGVDRRNEVMAKIGPMFKELQGFRVEIENTGPAQQEIHIKVKLGDEDIDLVAPKVVLEELVADRDEFNKKFQTSDK
;
A
#
# COMPACT_ATOMS: atom_id res chain seq x y z
N MET A 1 35.32 -14.61 -46.38
CA MET A 1 34.41 -13.86 -45.48
C MET A 1 33.45 -14.84 -44.85
N PRO A 2 33.57 -15.19 -43.56
CA PRO A 2 32.58 -16.01 -42.89
C PRO A 2 31.45 -15.10 -42.39
N GLY A 3 30.22 -15.41 -42.82
CA GLY A 3 29.01 -14.73 -42.39
C GLY A 3 28.75 -14.94 -40.90
N SER A 4 28.40 -13.86 -40.20
CA SER A 4 27.99 -13.90 -38.81
C SER A 4 26.60 -14.51 -38.70
N GLU A 5 26.55 -15.76 -38.24
CA GLU A 5 25.33 -16.33 -37.68
C GLU A 5 24.88 -15.46 -36.51
N ARG A 6 23.78 -14.73 -36.69
CA ARG A 6 23.04 -14.15 -35.58
C ARG A 6 22.54 -15.31 -34.74
N LYS A 7 23.17 -15.52 -33.58
CA LYS A 7 22.61 -16.35 -32.51
C LYS A 7 21.24 -15.77 -32.17
N ASN A 8 20.19 -16.38 -32.68
CA ASN A 8 18.87 -16.33 -32.07
C ASN A 8 19.05 -16.94 -30.67
N GLY A 9 19.28 -16.06 -29.69
CA GLY A 9 19.27 -16.43 -28.28
C GLY A 9 17.91 -17.01 -27.98
N GLY A 10 17.87 -18.33 -27.89
CA GLY A 10 16.67 -19.10 -27.61
C GLY A 10 15.99 -18.53 -26.38
N ILE A 11 14.71 -18.22 -26.54
CA ILE A 11 13.77 -18.12 -25.43
C ILE A 11 13.57 -19.57 -24.99
N SER A 12 14.55 -20.13 -24.27
CA SER A 12 14.46 -21.50 -23.75
C SER A 12 13.63 -21.50 -22.47
N GLU A 13 12.54 -22.27 -22.50
CA GLU A 13 11.88 -22.94 -21.37
C GLU A 13 11.76 -22.16 -20.07
N PHE A 14 10.63 -21.46 -19.91
CA PHE A 14 10.26 -20.75 -18.69
C PHE A 14 8.81 -21.01 -18.28
N GLU A 15 8.22 -22.12 -18.73
CA GLU A 15 6.88 -22.48 -18.28
C GLU A 15 6.94 -22.82 -16.78
N GLY A 16 6.28 -21.99 -15.96
CA GLY A 16 5.93 -22.32 -14.57
C GLY A 16 6.87 -21.85 -13.45
N LYS A 17 7.90 -21.03 -13.68
CA LYS A 17 8.69 -20.42 -12.58
C LYS A 17 8.47 -18.91 -12.49
N THR A 18 8.09 -18.41 -11.31
CA THR A 18 8.04 -16.98 -11.00
C THR A 18 9.40 -16.34 -11.32
N ARG A 19 9.41 -15.43 -12.30
CA ARG A 19 10.65 -14.78 -12.78
C ARG A 19 11.06 -13.59 -11.94
N SER A 20 10.09 -12.83 -11.48
CA SER A 20 10.28 -11.70 -10.58
C SER A 20 8.99 -11.40 -9.82
N ARG A 21 9.13 -10.75 -8.67
CA ARG A 21 8.00 -10.37 -7.82
C ARG A 21 8.09 -8.90 -7.40
N ILE A 22 6.96 -8.22 -7.35
CA ILE A 22 6.81 -6.96 -6.60
C ILE A 22 6.03 -7.27 -5.33
N VAL A 23 6.53 -6.83 -4.18
CA VAL A 23 5.87 -6.95 -2.88
C VAL A 23 5.49 -5.57 -2.38
N LEU A 24 4.21 -5.38 -2.07
CA LEU A 24 3.69 -4.15 -1.47
C LEU A 24 3.13 -4.51 -0.08
N GLU A 25 3.74 -4.02 0.98
CA GLU A 25 3.29 -4.25 2.35
C GLU A 25 2.54 -3.02 2.85
N PHE A 26 1.20 -3.08 2.84
CA PHE A 26 0.35 -2.01 3.35
C PHE A 26 0.16 -2.15 4.86
N MET A 27 0.25 -1.03 5.58
CA MET A 27 0.08 -1.02 7.03
C MET A 27 -0.44 0.30 7.55
N ARG A 28 -1.30 0.23 8.56
CA ARG A 28 -1.63 1.38 9.39
C ARG A 28 -0.39 1.82 10.17
N HIS A 29 -0.22 3.13 10.33
CA HIS A 29 0.86 3.67 11.15
C HIS A 29 0.82 3.14 12.60
N GLY A 30 1.99 3.15 13.25
CA GLY A 30 2.16 2.87 14.67
C GLY A 30 1.51 3.92 15.57
N LYS A 31 1.48 3.68 16.88
CA LYS A 31 0.91 4.64 17.84
C LYS A 31 1.66 5.98 17.75
N LYS A 32 0.90 7.07 17.64
CA LYS A 32 1.43 8.44 17.50
C LYS A 32 1.50 9.17 18.84
N GLU A 33 2.33 10.21 18.89
CA GLU A 33 2.34 11.19 19.97
C GLU A 33 1.00 11.94 20.06
N LYS A 34 0.75 12.59 21.19
CA LYS A 34 -0.36 13.55 21.28
C LYS A 34 0.02 14.79 20.47
N THR A 35 -0.94 15.32 19.72
CA THR A 35 -0.76 16.60 19.02
C THR A 35 -0.48 17.69 20.06
N ALA A 36 0.65 18.38 19.93
CA ALA A 36 1.00 19.52 20.77
C ALA A 36 0.27 20.79 20.34
N ASP A 37 0.18 21.78 21.23
CA ASP A 37 -0.45 23.07 20.92
C ASP A 37 0.27 23.75 19.74
N GLY A 38 -0.50 24.11 18.70
CA GLY A 38 0.01 24.72 17.47
C GLY A 38 0.67 23.76 16.47
N GLN A 39 0.76 22.45 16.77
CA GLN A 39 1.25 21.44 15.84
C GLN A 39 0.15 20.99 14.87
N THR A 40 0.49 20.84 13.59
CA THR A 40 -0.44 20.26 12.60
C THR A 40 -0.55 18.74 12.79
N ASP A 41 -1.69 18.12 12.42
CA ASP A 41 -1.80 16.65 12.46
C ASP A 41 -0.79 15.98 11.52
N GLU A 42 -0.40 16.63 10.42
CA GLU A 42 0.57 16.08 9.46
C GLU A 42 1.95 15.90 10.08
N ASP A 43 2.34 16.79 11.00
CA ASP A 43 3.65 16.78 11.64
C ASP A 43 3.74 15.87 12.87
N VAL A 44 2.63 15.25 13.31
CA VAL A 44 2.64 14.37 14.47
C VAL A 44 3.43 13.09 14.18
N ARG A 45 4.32 12.74 15.12
CA ARG A 45 5.32 11.68 15.01
C ARG A 45 4.92 10.42 15.80
N LEU A 46 5.65 9.33 15.62
CA LEU A 46 5.49 8.11 16.42
C LEU A 46 6.09 8.27 17.81
N ILE A 47 5.41 7.67 18.81
CA ILE A 47 6.04 7.47 20.13
C ILE A 47 7.21 6.47 20.00
N PRO A 48 8.23 6.53 20.87
CA PRO A 48 9.40 5.65 20.78
C PRO A 48 9.07 4.16 20.70
N SER A 49 8.13 3.67 21.53
CA SER A 49 7.74 2.26 21.50
C SER A 49 7.08 1.81 20.20
N ALA A 50 6.42 2.73 19.46
CA ALA A 50 5.86 2.43 18.15
C ALA A 50 6.94 2.32 17.07
N ARG A 51 8.07 3.04 17.21
CA ARG A 51 9.24 2.89 16.33
C ARG A 51 9.88 1.52 16.50
N THR A 52 10.03 1.08 17.76
CA THR A 52 10.50 -0.28 18.09
C THR A 52 9.57 -1.35 17.53
N ALA A 53 8.25 -1.24 17.74
CA ALA A 53 7.29 -2.19 17.21
C ALA A 53 7.30 -2.25 15.66
N ALA A 54 7.46 -1.10 15.00
CA ALA A 54 7.60 -1.04 13.54
C ALA A 54 8.88 -1.77 13.07
N ARG A 55 10.01 -1.57 13.77
CA ARG A 55 11.25 -2.30 13.51
C ARG A 55 11.07 -3.81 13.71
N GLU A 56 10.43 -4.25 14.80
CA GLU A 56 10.16 -5.66 15.08
C GLU A 56 9.28 -6.31 14.00
N LYS A 57 8.23 -5.63 13.55
CA LYS A 57 7.43 -6.08 12.40
C LYS A 57 8.34 -6.27 11.17
N GLY A 58 9.21 -5.30 10.89
CA GLY A 58 10.15 -5.38 9.78
C GLY A 58 11.10 -6.57 9.88
N LEU A 59 11.62 -6.91 11.07
CA LEU A 59 12.51 -8.07 11.24
C LEU A 59 11.85 -9.37 10.76
N GLY A 60 10.53 -9.53 10.99
CA GLY A 60 9.77 -10.67 10.50
C GLY A 60 9.57 -10.70 8.98
N LEU A 61 9.68 -9.54 8.31
CA LEU A 61 9.57 -9.41 6.85
C LEU A 61 10.92 -9.54 6.13
N ALA A 62 12.03 -9.33 6.85
CA ALA A 62 13.40 -9.32 6.34
C ALA A 62 13.62 -8.45 5.07
N PRO A 63 13.40 -7.12 5.15
CA PRO A 63 13.51 -6.21 4.01
C PRO A 63 14.87 -6.22 3.34
N GLN A 64 14.84 -6.06 2.02
CA GLN A 64 16.05 -5.92 1.22
C GLN A 64 16.28 -4.47 0.84
N LEU A 65 17.14 -3.77 1.60
CA LEU A 65 17.29 -2.32 1.50
C LEU A 65 17.60 -1.85 0.07
N GLU A 66 18.42 -2.58 -0.70
CA GLU A 66 18.80 -2.17 -2.06
C GLU A 66 17.57 -1.99 -2.98
N VAL A 67 16.58 -2.87 -2.86
CA VAL A 67 15.39 -2.94 -3.74
C VAL A 67 14.10 -2.47 -3.07
N SER A 68 14.20 -1.98 -1.83
CA SER A 68 13.06 -1.47 -1.08
C SER A 68 12.90 0.06 -1.18
N ALA A 69 11.65 0.52 -1.00
CA ALA A 69 11.32 1.92 -0.81
C ALA A 69 10.07 2.06 0.07
N VAL A 70 9.91 3.21 0.70
CA VAL A 70 8.71 3.62 1.43
C VAL A 70 7.82 4.45 0.49
N VAL A 71 6.53 4.12 0.46
CA VAL A 71 5.49 4.95 -0.15
C VAL A 71 4.38 5.16 0.86
N ALA A 72 4.24 6.34 1.43
CA ALA A 72 3.36 6.54 2.57
C ALA A 72 2.53 7.81 2.43
N SER A 73 1.47 7.93 3.24
CA SER A 73 0.75 9.20 3.41
C SER A 73 1.72 10.35 3.69
N PRO A 74 1.38 11.59 3.29
CA PRO A 74 2.13 12.80 3.64
C PRO A 74 2.37 13.00 5.14
N ARG A 75 1.56 12.37 6.01
CA ARG A 75 1.65 12.49 7.47
C ARG A 75 2.86 11.75 8.03
N LYS A 76 3.67 12.42 8.85
CA LYS A 76 4.99 11.96 9.29
C LYS A 76 4.99 10.62 10.02
N ARG A 77 4.02 10.37 10.91
CA ARG A 77 3.82 9.06 11.57
C ARG A 77 3.72 7.87 10.60
N ALA A 78 3.11 8.06 9.43
CA ALA A 78 2.94 6.99 8.45
C ALA A 78 4.26 6.70 7.72
N GLN A 79 4.99 7.76 7.34
CA GLN A 79 6.34 7.66 6.77
C GLN A 79 7.31 7.00 7.76
N GLU A 80 7.27 7.39 9.04
CA GLU A 80 8.09 6.80 10.10
C GLU A 80 7.84 5.31 10.28
N SER A 81 6.57 4.91 10.37
CA SER A 81 6.20 3.51 10.55
C SER A 81 6.78 2.64 9.43
N ALA A 82 6.53 3.03 8.18
CA ALA A 82 7.02 2.29 7.03
C ALA A 82 8.55 2.33 6.91
N THR A 83 9.19 3.42 7.32
CA THR A 83 10.66 3.57 7.30
C THR A 83 11.32 2.64 8.32
N HIS A 84 10.83 2.56 9.55
CA HIS A 84 11.38 1.65 10.55
C HIS A 84 11.14 0.18 10.19
N VAL A 85 10.03 -0.15 9.51
CA VAL A 85 9.82 -1.48 8.94
C VAL A 85 10.89 -1.76 7.88
N MET A 86 11.05 -0.87 6.89
CA MET A 86 12.01 -1.03 5.78
C MET A 86 13.47 -1.15 6.27
N LEU A 87 13.86 -0.41 7.31
CA LEU A 87 15.23 -0.37 7.83
C LEU A 87 15.52 -1.40 8.92
N SER A 88 14.58 -2.30 9.21
CA SER A 88 14.71 -3.26 10.31
C SER A 88 15.96 -4.14 10.26
N GLY A 89 16.46 -4.48 9.06
CA GLY A 89 17.70 -5.25 8.88
C GLY A 89 19.00 -4.42 8.97
N GLN A 90 18.92 -3.11 9.16
CA GLN A 90 20.07 -2.20 9.30
C GLN A 90 20.42 -1.96 10.78
N PRO A 91 21.56 -1.32 11.12
CA PRO A 91 21.82 -0.84 12.48
C PRO A 91 20.61 -0.09 13.05
N ASP A 92 20.41 -0.18 14.37
CA ASP A 92 19.19 0.32 14.99
C ASP A 92 19.03 1.84 14.79
N THR A 93 17.96 2.22 14.09
CA THR A 93 17.61 3.61 13.80
C THR A 93 16.48 4.14 14.69
N THR A 94 15.95 3.35 15.63
CA THR A 94 14.75 3.72 16.41
C THR A 94 14.94 4.94 17.30
N GLY A 95 16.18 5.25 17.68
CA GLY A 95 16.56 6.46 18.42
C GLY A 95 16.88 7.68 17.55
N MET A 96 16.93 7.54 16.22
CA MET A 96 17.24 8.64 15.30
C MET A 96 15.99 9.45 14.95
N SER A 97 16.18 10.73 14.61
CA SER A 97 15.19 11.54 13.91
C SER A 97 15.00 11.07 12.47
N MET A 98 13.89 11.44 11.83
CA MET A 98 13.66 11.09 10.43
C MET A 98 14.62 11.80 9.49
N GLU A 99 15.03 13.02 9.84
CA GLU A 99 15.97 13.82 9.08
C GLU A 99 17.36 13.17 9.08
N GLU A 100 17.79 12.62 10.23
CA GLU A 100 19.01 11.81 10.33
C GLU A 100 18.89 10.51 9.50
N ILE A 101 17.76 9.81 9.60
CA ILE A 101 17.50 8.59 8.82
C ILE A 101 17.54 8.87 7.31
N GLU A 102 16.91 9.95 6.86
CA GLU A 102 16.92 10.38 5.46
C GLU A 102 18.34 10.71 4.98
N ALA A 103 19.15 11.36 5.83
CA ALA A 103 20.55 11.65 5.52
C ALA A 103 21.39 10.36 5.40
N GLU A 104 21.22 9.38 6.29
CA GLU A 104 21.93 8.10 6.20
C GLU A 104 21.52 7.31 4.95
N ILE A 105 20.22 7.29 4.61
CA ILE A 105 19.73 6.69 3.37
C ILE A 105 20.36 7.39 2.16
N ALA A 106 20.40 8.72 2.15
CA ALA A 106 20.91 9.51 1.03
C ALA A 106 22.39 9.21 0.73
N LYS A 107 23.21 8.95 1.75
CA LYS A 107 24.63 8.57 1.57
C LYS A 107 24.81 7.29 0.73
N GLN A 108 23.81 6.41 0.72
CA GLN A 108 23.85 5.13 0.00
C GLN A 108 23.21 5.22 -1.39
N LEU A 109 22.53 6.32 -1.70
CA LEU A 109 21.81 6.52 -2.96
C LEU A 109 22.64 7.30 -3.96
N LYS A 110 22.81 6.74 -5.16
CA LYS A 110 23.40 7.50 -6.27
C LYS A 110 22.44 8.58 -6.79
N TYR A 111 21.13 8.29 -6.81
CA TYR A 111 20.08 9.18 -7.28
C TYR A 111 18.75 8.88 -6.56
N GLY A 112 17.88 9.89 -6.46
CA GLY A 112 16.51 9.74 -5.98
C GLY A 112 16.36 9.72 -4.45
N LYS A 113 15.18 9.28 -3.98
CA LYS A 113 14.82 9.14 -2.56
C LYS A 113 14.16 7.77 -2.34
N LYS A 114 14.33 7.20 -1.15
CA LYS A 114 13.59 5.98 -0.76
C LYS A 114 12.27 6.25 -0.04
N ILE A 115 12.06 7.44 0.51
CA ILE A 115 10.80 7.81 1.18
C ILE A 115 10.02 8.73 0.24
N ILE A 116 8.84 8.27 -0.17
CA ILE A 116 8.02 8.92 -1.19
C ILE A 116 6.62 9.17 -0.60
N PRO A 117 6.25 10.43 -0.35
CA PRO A 117 4.88 10.78 0.01
C PRO A 117 3.91 10.50 -1.14
N ASP A 118 2.73 9.96 -0.84
CA ASP A 118 1.66 9.71 -1.79
C ASP A 118 0.29 10.01 -1.14
N SER A 119 -0.42 11.01 -1.67
CA SER A 119 -1.70 11.48 -1.12
C SER A 119 -2.83 10.48 -1.26
N ARG A 120 -2.69 9.45 -2.11
CA ARG A 120 -3.68 8.37 -2.24
C ARG A 120 -3.77 7.50 -0.98
N LEU A 121 -2.76 7.54 -0.12
CA LEU A 121 -2.70 6.83 1.15
C LEU A 121 -3.15 7.70 2.34
N ASP A 122 -3.63 8.90 2.06
CA ASP A 122 -4.02 9.88 3.07
C ASP A 122 -5.52 9.88 3.36
N PHE A 123 -5.93 10.57 4.42
CA PHE A 123 -7.34 10.70 4.80
C PHE A 123 -7.76 12.16 5.03
N PHE A 124 -9.05 12.39 4.87
CA PHE A 124 -9.75 13.67 4.98
C PHE A 124 -11.10 13.43 5.64
N THR A 125 -11.41 14.21 6.67
CA THR A 125 -12.64 14.09 7.45
C THR A 125 -13.84 14.67 6.71
N ASP A 126 -15.05 14.38 7.19
CA ASP A 126 -16.28 15.03 6.73
C ASP A 126 -16.50 16.37 7.44
N LYS A 127 -17.36 17.22 6.87
CA LYS A 127 -17.67 18.54 7.46
C LYS A 127 -18.52 18.42 8.72
N GLY A 128 -19.33 17.36 8.81
CA GLY A 128 -20.25 17.09 9.92
C GLY A 128 -19.61 16.41 11.14
N GLY A 129 -18.36 15.96 11.05
CA GLY A 129 -17.65 15.21 12.10
C GLY A 129 -18.21 13.81 12.36
N LEU A 130 -19.03 13.26 11.46
CA LEU A 130 -19.62 11.93 11.61
C LEU A 130 -18.57 10.83 11.47
N LEU A 131 -17.56 11.00 10.62
CA LEU A 131 -16.44 10.07 10.51
C LEU A 131 -15.62 10.04 11.82
N ASP A 132 -15.36 11.20 12.40
CA ASP A 132 -14.64 11.31 13.68
C ASP A 132 -15.44 10.68 14.82
N LYS A 133 -16.76 10.88 14.84
CA LYS A 133 -17.66 10.23 15.78
C LYS A 133 -17.63 8.71 15.61
N ALA A 134 -17.71 8.22 14.37
CA ALA A 134 -17.65 6.78 14.07
C ALA A 134 -16.33 6.16 14.51
N TYR A 135 -15.23 6.90 14.36
CA TYR A 135 -13.91 6.50 14.85
C TYR A 135 -13.88 6.43 16.38
N ALA A 136 -14.35 7.47 17.05
CA ALA A 136 -14.35 7.53 18.52
C ALA A 136 -15.26 6.46 19.16
N GLU A 137 -16.39 6.14 18.53
CA GLU A 137 -17.37 5.17 19.00
C GLU A 137 -17.12 3.74 18.50
N GLY A 138 -16.06 3.51 17.71
CA GLY A 138 -15.64 2.16 17.32
C GLY A 138 -16.49 1.48 16.24
N TRP A 139 -17.18 2.25 15.40
CA TRP A 139 -17.97 1.73 14.29
C TRP A 139 -17.51 2.26 12.91
N VAL A 140 -16.28 2.78 12.83
CA VAL A 140 -15.75 3.44 11.63
C VAL A 140 -15.70 2.53 10.39
N THR A 141 -15.29 1.26 10.47
CA THR A 141 -15.33 0.38 9.30
C THR A 141 -16.76 0.21 8.76
N LYS A 142 -17.76 0.10 9.64
CA LYS A 142 -19.18 0.05 9.24
C LYS A 142 -19.63 1.38 8.61
N PHE A 143 -19.24 2.51 9.19
CA PHE A 143 -19.48 3.83 8.60
C PHE A 143 -18.94 3.92 7.17
N MET A 144 -17.70 3.49 6.96
CA MET A 144 -17.05 3.50 5.65
C MET A 144 -17.87 2.72 4.63
N VAL A 145 -18.24 1.48 4.94
CA VAL A 145 -18.99 0.61 4.03
C VAL A 145 -20.39 1.13 3.72
N GLU A 146 -21.13 1.55 4.74
CA GLU A 146 -22.57 1.78 4.60
C GLU A 146 -22.94 3.24 4.29
N ASN A 147 -22.13 4.21 4.74
CA ASN A 147 -22.55 5.60 4.81
C ASN A 147 -21.59 6.59 4.14
N SER A 148 -20.28 6.31 4.09
CA SER A 148 -19.28 7.32 3.73
C SER A 148 -19.48 7.97 2.36
N ASP A 149 -19.88 7.19 1.34
CA ASP A 149 -20.16 7.73 0.00
C ASP A 149 -21.38 8.66 0.00
N GLN A 150 -22.43 8.31 0.76
CA GLN A 150 -23.65 9.13 0.85
C GLN A 150 -23.39 10.44 1.59
N VAL A 151 -22.61 10.39 2.66
CA VAL A 151 -22.20 11.58 3.42
C VAL A 151 -21.36 12.50 2.54
N ALA A 152 -20.38 11.97 1.82
CA ALA A 152 -19.58 12.76 0.88
C ALA A 152 -20.47 13.49 -0.14
N ILE A 153 -21.45 12.79 -0.73
CA ILE A 153 -22.43 13.37 -1.68
C ILE A 153 -23.28 14.46 -1.00
N ALA A 154 -23.83 14.16 0.19
CA ALA A 154 -24.70 15.08 0.92
C ALA A 154 -23.98 16.39 1.30
N ASP A 155 -22.72 16.30 1.70
CA ASP A 155 -21.87 17.43 2.07
C ASP A 155 -21.29 18.17 0.85
N ASN A 156 -21.56 17.67 -0.36
CA ASN A 156 -20.92 18.06 -1.61
C ASN A 156 -19.39 18.18 -1.43
N ASP A 157 -18.78 17.15 -0.84
CA ASP A 157 -17.37 17.15 -0.47
C ASP A 157 -16.53 16.32 -1.45
N PRO A 158 -15.72 16.97 -2.32
CA PRO A 158 -14.88 16.28 -3.29
C PRO A 158 -13.65 15.61 -2.66
N GLN A 159 -13.30 15.94 -1.42
CA GLN A 159 -12.06 15.51 -0.77
C GLN A 159 -12.28 14.51 0.36
N MET A 160 -13.47 14.47 0.98
CA MET A 160 -13.81 13.55 2.06
C MET A 160 -13.41 12.11 1.72
N THR A 161 -12.77 11.45 2.69
CA THR A 161 -12.50 10.01 2.62
C THR A 161 -13.82 9.23 2.57
N SER A 162 -14.00 8.50 1.48
CA SER A 162 -15.11 7.56 1.30
C SER A 162 -14.59 6.20 0.85
N ILE A 163 -15.37 5.15 1.09
CA ILE A 163 -14.97 3.79 0.73
C ILE A 163 -14.64 3.66 -0.76
N THR A 164 -15.44 4.29 -1.63
CA THR A 164 -15.23 4.21 -3.08
C THR A 164 -13.97 4.96 -3.51
N ARG A 165 -13.72 6.16 -2.95
CA ARG A 165 -12.48 6.90 -3.24
C ARG A 165 -11.24 6.15 -2.81
N VAL A 166 -11.26 5.63 -1.59
CA VAL A 166 -10.14 4.92 -1.00
C VAL A 166 -9.83 3.63 -1.76
N ALA A 167 -10.86 2.84 -2.09
CA ALA A 167 -10.67 1.60 -2.84
C ALA A 167 -10.04 1.86 -4.22
N GLY A 168 -10.55 2.86 -4.96
CA GLY A 168 -9.94 3.25 -6.24
C GLY A 168 -8.53 3.81 -6.11
N ASN A 169 -8.23 4.58 -5.05
CA ASN A 169 -6.90 5.11 -4.79
C ASN A 169 -5.84 4.02 -4.55
N VAL A 170 -6.19 3.02 -3.74
CA VAL A 170 -5.31 1.88 -3.47
C VAL A 170 -5.18 0.98 -4.71
N ALA A 171 -6.28 0.75 -5.45
CA ALA A 171 -6.25 -0.03 -6.69
C ALA A 171 -5.35 0.63 -7.75
N ASP A 172 -5.48 1.94 -7.96
CA ASP A 172 -4.63 2.73 -8.86
C ASP A 172 -3.16 2.66 -8.46
N LEU A 173 -2.86 2.71 -7.16
CA LEU A 173 -1.50 2.52 -6.66
C LEU A 173 -0.95 1.12 -6.96
N ILE A 174 -1.76 0.07 -6.78
CA ILE A 174 -1.36 -1.31 -7.12
C ILE A 174 -1.14 -1.45 -8.62
N LEU A 175 -2.02 -0.89 -9.47
CA LEU A 175 -1.90 -0.94 -10.94
C LEU A 175 -0.61 -0.28 -11.43
N ARG A 176 -0.20 0.84 -10.83
CA ARG A 176 1.12 1.43 -11.08
C ARG A 176 2.26 0.42 -10.85
N TYR A 177 2.15 -0.40 -9.81
CA TYR A 177 3.14 -1.44 -9.52
C TYR A 177 3.01 -2.69 -10.39
N VAL A 178 1.83 -2.98 -10.96
CA VAL A 178 1.66 -4.00 -12.00
C VAL A 178 2.50 -3.63 -13.22
N GLU A 179 2.39 -2.38 -13.70
CA GLU A 179 3.18 -1.87 -14.82
C GLU A 179 4.69 -1.89 -14.51
N MET A 180 5.08 -1.44 -13.31
CA MET A 180 6.47 -1.54 -12.86
C MET A 180 6.96 -2.98 -12.78
N GLY A 181 6.08 -3.93 -12.41
CA GLY A 181 6.37 -5.36 -12.38
C GLY A 181 6.77 -5.92 -13.74
N GLY A 182 6.07 -5.54 -14.81
CA GLY A 182 6.44 -5.92 -16.18
C GLY A 182 7.79 -5.32 -16.60
N ASN A 183 8.07 -4.07 -16.22
CA ASN A 183 9.37 -3.44 -16.48
C ASN A 183 10.51 -4.11 -15.71
N PHE A 184 10.27 -4.43 -14.43
CA PHE A 184 11.24 -5.09 -13.57
C PHE A 184 11.53 -6.51 -14.03
N ASN A 185 10.52 -7.28 -14.45
CA ASN A 185 10.70 -8.61 -15.05
C ASN A 185 11.66 -8.58 -16.25
N ARG A 186 11.53 -7.58 -17.13
CA ARG A 186 12.46 -7.37 -18.25
C ARG A 186 13.89 -7.05 -17.79
N LEU A 187 14.06 -6.33 -16.68
CA LEU A 187 15.38 -6.03 -16.12
C LEU A 187 16.03 -7.27 -15.49
N VAL A 188 15.26 -8.04 -14.70
CA VAL A 188 15.70 -9.30 -14.10
C VAL A 188 16.14 -10.27 -15.19
N GLY A 189 15.35 -10.47 -16.24
CA GLY A 189 15.72 -11.35 -17.35
C GLY A 189 16.96 -10.91 -18.13
N ARG A 190 17.34 -9.63 -18.10
CA ARG A 190 18.56 -9.11 -18.75
C ARG A 190 19.81 -9.18 -17.87
N LYS A 191 19.65 -9.24 -16.55
CA LYS A 191 20.73 -9.20 -15.55
C LYS A 191 20.45 -10.15 -14.38
N PRO A 192 20.22 -11.45 -14.63
CA PRO A 192 19.82 -12.39 -13.59
C PRO A 192 20.81 -12.44 -12.42
N GLU A 193 22.11 -12.38 -12.71
CA GLU A 193 23.20 -12.41 -11.73
C GLU A 193 23.16 -11.26 -10.73
N LYS A 194 22.58 -10.12 -11.12
CA LYS A 194 22.41 -8.97 -10.22
C LYS A 194 21.23 -9.16 -9.28
N TYR A 195 20.14 -9.73 -9.76
CA TYR A 195 18.86 -9.74 -9.05
C TYR A 195 18.56 -11.04 -8.31
N GLU A 196 19.18 -12.15 -8.69
CA GLU A 196 19.04 -13.43 -7.99
C GLU A 196 19.45 -13.37 -6.50
N PRO A 197 20.57 -12.72 -6.11
CA PRO A 197 20.89 -12.51 -4.68
C PRO A 197 19.82 -11.68 -3.95
N LEU A 198 19.08 -10.86 -4.70
CA LEU A 198 17.99 -10.04 -4.20
C LEU A 198 16.62 -10.73 -4.30
N LYS A 199 16.62 -12.05 -4.53
CA LYS A 199 15.44 -12.91 -4.74
C LYS A 199 14.56 -12.47 -5.91
N SER A 200 15.12 -11.74 -6.88
CA SER A 200 14.40 -11.15 -8.01
C SER A 200 13.14 -10.38 -7.57
N GLN A 201 13.25 -9.69 -6.44
CA GLN A 201 12.14 -9.02 -5.77
C GLN A 201 12.36 -7.51 -5.70
N MET A 202 11.27 -6.75 -5.81
CA MET A 202 11.23 -5.34 -5.46
C MET A 202 10.20 -5.13 -4.35
N GLU A 203 10.53 -4.31 -3.36
CA GLU A 203 9.72 -4.18 -2.13
C GLU A 203 9.24 -2.75 -1.93
N ARG A 204 8.00 -2.58 -1.49
CA ARG A 204 7.45 -1.30 -1.06
C ARG A 204 6.78 -1.45 0.28
N TYR A 205 7.09 -0.56 1.20
CA TYR A 205 6.48 -0.50 2.52
C TYR A 205 5.55 0.70 2.55
N LEU A 206 4.25 0.44 2.70
CA LEU A 206 3.20 1.44 2.49
C LEU A 206 2.52 1.81 3.79
N GLY A 207 2.90 2.98 4.31
CA GLY A 207 2.35 3.53 5.55
C GLY A 207 1.09 4.34 5.28
N THR A 208 0.01 4.01 5.99
CA THR A 208 -1.29 4.71 5.86
C THR A 208 -2.01 4.80 7.21
N HIS A 209 -3.31 5.11 7.19
CA HIS A 209 -4.16 5.36 8.35
C HIS A 209 -5.24 4.30 8.49
N ALA A 210 -5.96 4.34 9.61
CA ALA A 210 -7.18 3.56 9.76
C ALA A 210 -8.14 3.87 8.60
N THR A 211 -9.02 2.93 8.27
CA THR A 211 -10.01 2.98 7.19
C THR A 211 -9.46 2.84 5.77
N ILE A 212 -8.18 3.14 5.52
CA ILE A 212 -7.63 3.07 4.16
C ILE A 212 -7.51 1.62 3.69
N ASN A 213 -6.85 0.79 4.50
CA ASN A 213 -6.61 -0.61 4.16
C ASN A 213 -7.90 -1.43 4.14
N GLU A 214 -8.78 -1.17 5.12
CA GLU A 214 -10.05 -1.83 5.32
C GLU A 214 -11.00 -1.54 4.15
N SER A 215 -11.12 -0.27 3.75
CA SER A 215 -12.01 0.13 2.65
C SER A 215 -11.63 -0.54 1.33
N PHE A 216 -10.33 -0.58 1.00
CA PHE A 216 -9.86 -1.30 -0.18
C PHE A 216 -10.18 -2.79 -0.10
N LEU A 217 -9.79 -3.46 1.00
CA LEU A 217 -10.00 -4.89 1.17
C LEU A 217 -11.48 -5.26 1.08
N LEU A 218 -12.36 -4.50 1.73
CA LEU A 218 -13.79 -4.77 1.74
C LEU A 218 -14.43 -4.56 0.37
N ARG A 219 -14.06 -3.52 -0.36
CA ARG A 219 -14.54 -3.34 -1.75
C ARG A 219 -14.04 -4.42 -2.69
N LEU A 220 -12.78 -4.83 -2.54
CA LEU A 220 -12.23 -5.91 -3.34
C LEU A 220 -12.95 -7.24 -3.07
N VAL A 221 -13.16 -7.59 -1.80
CA VAL A 221 -13.92 -8.79 -1.41
C VAL A 221 -15.35 -8.73 -1.96
N GLU A 222 -16.00 -7.58 -1.87
CA GLU A 222 -17.35 -7.40 -2.44
C GLU A 222 -17.38 -7.66 -3.95
N LYS A 223 -16.43 -7.09 -4.71
CA LYS A 223 -16.34 -7.28 -6.16
C LYS A 223 -16.03 -8.73 -6.54
N LEU A 224 -15.18 -9.42 -5.78
CA LEU A 224 -14.76 -10.78 -6.10
C LEU A 224 -15.73 -11.86 -5.61
N GLN A 225 -16.33 -11.65 -4.45
CA GLN A 225 -16.99 -12.70 -3.65
C GLN A 225 -18.38 -12.29 -3.15
N GLY A 226 -18.81 -11.05 -3.39
CA GLY A 226 -20.13 -10.55 -3.03
C GLY A 226 -20.23 -9.93 -1.63
N VAL A 227 -21.41 -9.34 -1.39
CA VAL A 227 -21.79 -8.56 -0.20
C VAL A 227 -21.70 -9.40 1.09
N ASP A 228 -22.18 -10.65 1.05
CA ASP A 228 -22.20 -11.52 2.24
C ASP A 228 -20.78 -11.81 2.74
N ARG A 229 -19.89 -12.18 1.82
CA ARG A 229 -18.48 -12.43 2.17
C ARG A 229 -17.75 -11.18 2.63
N ARG A 230 -18.04 -10.01 2.04
CA ARG A 230 -17.55 -8.72 2.56
C ARG A 230 -17.98 -8.51 4.00
N ASN A 231 -19.25 -8.77 4.34
CA ASN A 231 -19.75 -8.58 5.69
C ASN A 231 -19.09 -9.52 6.71
N GLU A 232 -18.82 -10.76 6.33
CA GLU A 232 -18.03 -11.69 7.15
C GLU A 232 -16.61 -11.16 7.41
N VAL A 233 -15.93 -10.69 6.36
CA VAL A 233 -14.58 -10.12 6.47
C VAL A 233 -14.60 -8.85 7.34
N MET A 234 -15.59 -7.98 7.17
CA MET A 234 -15.78 -6.79 7.98
C MET A 234 -15.92 -7.13 9.46
N ALA A 235 -16.70 -8.16 9.80
CA ALA A 235 -16.87 -8.62 11.17
C ALA A 235 -15.54 -9.10 11.80
N LYS A 236 -14.65 -9.73 11.00
CA LYS A 236 -13.33 -10.18 11.45
C LYS A 236 -12.32 -9.05 11.63
N ILE A 237 -12.40 -8.00 10.81
CA ILE A 237 -11.61 -6.77 10.99
C ILE A 237 -12.04 -6.05 12.28
N GLY A 238 -13.35 -6.02 12.56
CA GLY A 238 -13.92 -5.28 13.68
C GLY A 238 -13.96 -3.78 13.38
N PRO A 239 -13.73 -2.90 14.39
CA PRO A 239 -13.80 -1.45 14.22
C PRO A 239 -12.85 -0.87 13.17
N MET A 240 -11.64 -1.43 13.10
CA MET A 240 -10.53 -1.05 12.21
C MET A 240 -9.33 -1.98 12.45
N PHE A 241 -8.39 -2.04 11.51
CA PHE A 241 -7.08 -2.64 11.72
C PHE A 241 -6.33 -1.95 12.85
N LYS A 242 -5.64 -2.75 13.68
CA LYS A 242 -4.75 -2.23 14.72
C LYS A 242 -3.51 -1.57 14.12
N GLU A 243 -2.74 -0.88 14.96
CA GLU A 243 -1.45 -0.31 14.56
C GLU A 243 -0.57 -1.36 13.88
N LEU A 244 0.10 -0.96 12.78
CA LEU A 244 0.99 -1.80 11.97
C LEU A 244 0.30 -3.00 11.28
N GLN A 245 -1.01 -3.19 11.44
CA GLN A 245 -1.78 -4.17 10.66
C GLN A 245 -2.16 -3.62 9.28
N GLY A 246 -2.41 -4.53 8.35
CA GLY A 246 -2.82 -4.24 6.98
C GLY A 246 -2.77 -5.52 6.15
N PHE A 247 -2.40 -5.40 4.87
CA PHE A 247 -2.35 -6.53 3.94
C PHE A 247 -1.10 -6.44 3.06
N ARG A 248 -0.76 -7.56 2.44
CA ARG A 248 0.35 -7.70 1.52
C ARG A 248 -0.17 -7.93 0.12
N VAL A 249 0.40 -7.22 -0.86
CA VAL A 249 0.20 -7.49 -2.28
C VAL A 249 1.44 -8.16 -2.83
N GLU A 250 1.28 -9.29 -3.51
CA GLU A 250 2.33 -9.91 -4.30
C GLU A 250 1.94 -9.90 -5.76
N ILE A 251 2.71 -9.20 -6.59
CA ILE A 251 2.56 -9.16 -8.04
C ILE A 251 3.65 -10.06 -8.62
N GLU A 252 3.25 -11.25 -9.05
CA GLU A 252 4.15 -12.28 -9.55
C GLU A 252 4.16 -12.32 -11.06
N ASN A 253 5.34 -12.22 -11.67
CA ASN A 253 5.47 -12.46 -13.11
C ASN A 253 5.65 -13.96 -13.35
N THR A 254 4.59 -14.61 -13.81
CA THR A 254 4.52 -16.06 -14.07
C THR A 254 4.83 -16.41 -15.53
N GLY A 255 4.98 -15.41 -16.40
CA GLY A 255 5.37 -15.56 -17.80
C GLY A 255 5.82 -14.24 -18.44
N PRO A 256 6.18 -14.23 -19.74
CA PRO A 256 6.62 -13.01 -20.45
C PRO A 256 5.61 -11.85 -20.43
N ALA A 257 4.32 -12.16 -20.31
CA ALA A 257 3.23 -11.18 -20.28
C ALA A 257 2.12 -11.56 -19.27
N GLN A 258 2.43 -12.46 -18.33
CA GLN A 258 1.46 -12.95 -17.35
C GLN A 258 1.88 -12.49 -15.97
N GLN A 259 0.95 -11.85 -15.28
CA GLN A 259 1.10 -11.42 -13.90
C GLN A 259 -0.09 -11.91 -13.08
N GLU A 260 0.20 -12.49 -11.91
CA GLU A 260 -0.80 -12.82 -10.90
C GLU A 260 -0.67 -11.83 -9.75
N ILE A 261 -1.80 -11.36 -9.22
CA ILE A 261 -1.86 -10.36 -8.15
C ILE A 261 -2.55 -11.01 -6.96
N HIS A 262 -1.78 -11.30 -5.92
CA HIS A 262 -2.29 -11.87 -4.67
C HIS A 262 -2.43 -10.77 -3.62
N ILE A 263 -3.59 -10.69 -2.98
CA ILE A 263 -3.85 -9.84 -1.81
C ILE A 263 -3.97 -10.76 -0.59
N LYS A 264 -2.94 -10.75 0.24
CA LYS A 264 -2.79 -11.61 1.41
C LYS A 264 -3.03 -10.83 2.69
N VAL A 265 -3.94 -11.31 3.53
CA VAL A 265 -4.27 -10.66 4.80
C VAL A 265 -4.50 -11.71 5.87
N LYS A 266 -3.97 -11.46 7.07
CA LYS A 266 -4.21 -12.28 8.25
C LYS A 266 -5.25 -11.63 9.14
N LEU A 267 -6.38 -12.30 9.34
CA LEU A 267 -7.49 -11.86 10.18
C LEU A 267 -7.70 -12.86 11.32
N GLY A 268 -7.10 -12.60 12.48
CA GLY A 268 -7.06 -13.57 13.58
C GLY A 268 -6.28 -14.82 13.17
N ASP A 269 -6.95 -15.96 13.18
CA ASP A 269 -6.39 -17.26 12.80
C ASP A 269 -6.61 -17.61 11.31
N GLU A 270 -7.31 -16.76 10.56
CA GLU A 270 -7.54 -16.97 9.12
C GLU A 270 -6.51 -16.19 8.30
N ASP A 271 -5.85 -16.90 7.38
CA ASP A 271 -5.08 -16.31 6.30
C ASP A 271 -5.95 -16.29 5.03
N ILE A 272 -6.27 -15.09 4.55
CA ILE A 272 -7.02 -14.89 3.31
C ILE A 272 -6.02 -14.55 2.19
N ASP A 273 -6.11 -15.26 1.07
CA ASP A 273 -5.37 -14.98 -0.17
C ASP A 273 -6.38 -14.76 -1.31
N LEU A 274 -6.50 -13.51 -1.76
CA LEU A 274 -7.37 -13.15 -2.87
C LEU A 274 -6.52 -12.99 -4.13
N VAL A 275 -6.80 -13.78 -5.16
CA VAL A 275 -6.30 -13.52 -6.51
C VAL A 275 -7.16 -12.41 -7.12
N ALA A 276 -6.57 -11.23 -7.31
CA ALA A 276 -7.25 -10.05 -7.83
C ALA A 276 -6.96 -9.89 -9.33
N PRO A 277 -7.92 -10.18 -10.24
CA PRO A 277 -7.73 -9.92 -11.65
C PRO A 277 -7.47 -8.44 -11.88
N LYS A 278 -6.56 -8.11 -12.81
CA LYS A 278 -6.22 -6.71 -13.14
C LYS A 278 -7.47 -5.89 -13.48
N VAL A 279 -8.42 -6.48 -14.21
CA VAL A 279 -9.69 -5.84 -14.58
C VAL A 279 -10.52 -5.40 -13.36
N VAL A 280 -10.51 -6.17 -12.27
CA VAL A 280 -11.23 -5.80 -11.05
C VAL A 280 -10.59 -4.59 -10.36
N LEU A 281 -9.26 -4.48 -10.39
CA LEU A 281 -8.57 -3.28 -9.91
C LEU A 281 -8.88 -2.07 -10.79
N GLU A 282 -8.91 -2.24 -12.12
CA GLU A 282 -9.29 -1.20 -13.08
C GLU A 282 -10.74 -0.73 -12.86
N GLU A 283 -11.66 -1.64 -12.56
CA GLU A 283 -13.04 -1.32 -12.20
C GLU A 283 -13.13 -0.49 -10.90
N LEU A 284 -12.35 -0.81 -9.87
CA LEU A 284 -12.32 0.01 -8.63
C LEU A 284 -11.84 1.44 -8.90
N VAL A 285 -10.89 1.61 -9.83
CA VAL A 285 -10.45 2.94 -10.27
C VAL A 285 -11.57 3.65 -11.03
N ALA A 286 -12.25 2.95 -11.94
CA ALA A 286 -13.37 3.50 -12.70
C ALA A 286 -14.54 3.92 -11.79
N ASP A 287 -14.88 3.11 -10.78
CA ASP A 287 -15.91 3.40 -9.78
C ASP A 287 -15.59 4.70 -9.03
N ARG A 288 -14.33 4.89 -8.61
CA ARG A 288 -13.87 6.16 -8.00
C ARG A 288 -14.02 7.32 -8.96
N ASP A 289 -13.57 7.17 -10.19
CA ASP A 289 -13.57 8.26 -11.16
C ASP A 289 -15.00 8.68 -11.54
N GLU A 290 -15.92 7.71 -11.65
CA GLU A 290 -17.36 7.98 -11.80
C GLU A 290 -17.95 8.65 -10.56
N PHE A 291 -17.62 8.16 -9.36
CA PHE A 291 -18.06 8.79 -8.12
C PHE A 291 -17.61 10.26 -8.02
N ASN A 292 -16.37 10.55 -8.38
CA ASN A 292 -15.81 11.90 -8.35
C ASN A 292 -16.49 12.87 -9.33
N LYS A 293 -17.06 12.39 -10.44
CA LYS A 293 -17.84 13.24 -11.37
C LYS A 293 -19.07 13.86 -10.71
N LYS A 294 -19.60 13.28 -9.63
CA LYS A 294 -20.76 13.84 -8.89
C LYS A 294 -20.47 15.19 -8.22
N PHE A 295 -19.19 15.55 -8.07
CA PHE A 295 -18.73 16.76 -7.39
C PHE A 295 -18.14 17.79 -8.34
N GLN A 296 -17.98 17.43 -9.62
CA GLN A 296 -17.59 18.37 -10.65
C GLN A 296 -18.84 19.14 -11.04
N THR A 297 -19.00 20.33 -10.48
CA THR A 297 -20.02 21.26 -10.94
C THR A 297 -19.81 21.45 -12.44
N SER A 298 -20.85 21.17 -13.23
CA SER A 298 -20.94 21.79 -14.55
C SER A 298 -20.87 23.29 -14.31
N ASP A 299 -19.81 23.95 -14.77
CA ASP A 299 -19.76 25.41 -14.77
C ASP A 299 -21.09 25.92 -15.36
N LYS A 300 -21.91 26.55 -14.52
CA LYS A 300 -23.14 27.25 -14.88
C LYS A 300 -22.96 28.73 -14.58
#